data_AF-J1IXA2-F1
#
_entry.id   AF-J1IXA2-F1
#
_cell.length_a   1.000
_cell.length_b   1.000
_cell.length_c   1.000
_cell.angle_alpha   90.00
_cell.angle_beta   90.00
_cell.angle_gamma   90.00
#
_symmetry.space_group_name_H-M   'P 1'
#
loop_
_entity.id
_entity.type
_entity.pdbx_description
1 polymer ?
#
loop_
_entity_poly.entity_id
_entity_poly.type
_entity_poly.pdbx_seq_one_letter_code
_entity_poly.pdbx_strand_id
1 'polypeptide(L)' 'MGRILLCWVDEAEPVTETAWQRLIPTLREEGEGWRAELWVTWNPLRENAPVEKRFRFSNNEAIKRVEINWSDNPI' A
#
# COMPACT_ATOMS: atom_id res chain seq x y z
N MET A 1 22.12 11.91 0.09
CA MET A 1 21.02 11.20 -0.62
C MET A 1 19.91 10.95 0.38
N GLY A 2 18.68 11.37 0.06
CA GLY A 2 17.51 11.08 0.90
C GLY A 2 17.16 9.60 0.83
N ARG A 3 16.67 9.03 1.93
CA ARG A 3 16.25 7.64 2.05
C ARG A 3 14.76 7.62 2.38
N ILE A 4 13.98 6.77 1.71
CA ILE A 4 12.56 6.58 2.02
C ILE A 4 12.46 5.34 2.90
N LEU A 5 12.16 5.55 4.18
CA LEU A 5 11.95 4.47 5.15
C LEU A 5 10.49 4.02 5.19
N LEU A 6 9.57 4.94 4.93
CA LEU A 6 8.15 4.70 4.91
C LEU A 6 7.53 5.55 3.80
N CYS A 7 6.76 4.92 2.93
CA CYS A 7 5.92 5.61 1.97
C CYS A 7 4.46 5.29 2.29
N TRP A 8 3.67 6.33 2.47
CA TRP A 8 2.23 6.22 2.60
C TRP A 8 1.57 6.82 1.37
N VAL A 9 0.81 5.98 0.66
CA VAL A 9 -0.06 6.40 -0.44
C VAL A 9 -1.49 6.48 0.09
N ASP A 10 -1.97 7.69 0.27
CA ASP A 10 -3.36 7.96 0.61
C ASP A 10 -4.22 8.05 -0.66
N GLU A 11 -5.52 7.76 -0.51
CA GLU A 11 -6.49 7.68 -1.62
C GLU A 11 -5.93 6.92 -2.84
N ALA A 12 -5.48 5.69 -2.62
CA ALA A 12 -4.68 4.97 -3.61
C ALA A 12 -5.47 4.40 -4.81
N GLU A 13 -6.80 4.55 -4.85
CA GLU A 13 -7.68 4.05 -5.92
C GLU A 13 -7.32 4.60 -7.32
N PRO A 14 -7.17 5.92 -7.54
CA PRO A 14 -6.80 6.50 -8.83
C PRO A 14 -5.34 6.26 -9.24
N VAL A 15 -4.50 5.71 -8.36
CA VAL A 15 -3.06 5.58 -8.63
C VAL A 15 -2.81 4.58 -9.76
N THR A 16 -2.14 5.05 -10.81
CA THR A 16 -1.92 4.28 -12.03
C THR A 16 -0.89 3.17 -11.83
N GLU A 17 -0.98 2.12 -12.64
CA GLU A 17 -0.02 1.01 -12.65
C GLU A 17 1.42 1.52 -12.87
N THR A 18 1.61 2.50 -13.75
CA THR A 18 2.93 3.09 -14.01
C THR A 18 3.49 3.80 -12.78
N ALA A 19 2.65 4.44 -11.97
CA ALA A 19 3.09 5.06 -10.71
C ALA A 19 3.55 3.98 -9.72
N TRP A 20 2.81 2.88 -9.58
CA TRP A 20 3.21 1.74 -8.73
C TRP A 20 4.54 1.11 -9.18
N GLN A 21 4.70 0.90 -10.48
CA GLN A 21 5.93 0.35 -11.06
C GLN A 21 7.15 1.25 -10.82
N ARG A 22 6.94 2.56 -10.68
CA ARG A 22 8.02 3.51 -10.34
C ARG A 22 8.26 3.60 -8.84
N LEU A 23 7.19 3.61 -8.03
CA LEU A 23 7.25 3.82 -6.59
C LEU A 23 7.78 2.60 -5.84
N ILE A 24 7.22 1.42 -6.07
CA ILE A 24 7.56 0.22 -5.29
C ILE A 24 9.08 -0.07 -5.31
N PRO A 25 9.77 0.04 -6.47
CA PRO A 25 11.21 -0.19 -6.49
C PRO A 25 12.03 0.93 -5.85
N THR A 26 11.47 2.04 -5.35
CA THR A 26 12.27 3.01 -4.56
C THR A 26 12.40 2.59 -3.10
N LEU A 27 11.54 1.67 -2.64
CA LEU A 27 11.52 1.12 -1.29
C LEU A 27 12.42 -0.13 -1.23
N ARG A 28 13.73 0.07 -1.11
CA ARG A 28 14.72 -1.03 -1.09
C ARG A 28 15.56 -1.11 0.19
N GLU A 29 15.39 -0.14 1.09
CA GLU A 29 16.21 -0.06 2.28
C GLU A 29 15.79 -1.14 3.29
N GLU A 30 16.72 -1.96 3.73
CA GLU A 30 16.52 -2.99 4.74
C GLU A 30 17.69 -2.97 5.74
N GLY A 31 17.42 -3.31 7.00
CA GLY A 31 18.42 -3.37 8.06
C GLY A 31 18.09 -4.45 9.10
N GLU A 32 18.89 -4.56 10.14
CA GLU A 32 18.69 -5.57 11.18
C GLU A 32 17.38 -5.29 11.94
N GLY A 33 16.37 -6.15 11.72
CA GLY A 33 15.06 -6.05 12.35
C GLY A 33 14.08 -5.05 11.70
N TRP A 34 14.41 -4.43 10.57
CA TRP A 34 13.49 -3.50 9.88
C TRP A 34 13.65 -3.50 8.36
N ARG A 35 12.57 -3.13 7.66
CA ARG A 35 12.54 -2.94 6.20
C ARG A 35 11.79 -1.66 5.87
N ALA A 36 12.05 -1.07 4.72
CA ALA A 36 11.23 0.03 4.21
C ALA A 36 9.78 -0.44 4.03
N GLU A 37 8.83 0.39 4.45
CA GLU A 37 7.42 0.02 4.47
C GLU A 37 6.61 0.82 3.44
N LEU A 38 5.63 0.14 2.85
CA LEU A 38 4.62 0.73 1.98
C LEU A 38 3.26 0.63 2.67
N TRP A 39 2.69 1.78 3.00
CA TRP A 39 1.38 1.92 3.60
C TRP A 39 0.43 2.44 2.53
N VAL A 40 -0.75 1.83 2.43
CA VAL A 40 -1.71 2.15 1.39
C VAL A 40 -3.09 2.21 1.99
N THR A 41 -3.77 3.33 1.80
CA THR A 41 -5.16 3.54 2.20
C THR A 41 -5.98 3.90 0.97
N TRP A 42 -7.13 3.24 0.81
CA TRP A 42 -8.05 3.54 -0.30
C TRP A 42 -9.45 3.06 0.04
N ASN A 43 -10.43 3.72 -0.58
CA ASN A 43 -11.80 3.25 -0.64
C ASN A 43 -11.98 2.50 -1.98
N PRO A 44 -12.42 1.24 -1.98
CA PRO A 44 -12.69 0.50 -3.20
C PRO A 44 -13.71 1.22 -4.09
N LEU A 45 -13.39 1.36 -5.39
CA LEU A 45 -14.32 1.92 -6.38
C LEU A 45 -14.41 1.05 -7.63
N ARG A 46 -13.30 0.81 -8.33
CA ARG A 46 -13.25 -0.02 -9.54
C ARG A 46 -12.51 -1.32 -9.28
N GLU A 47 -13.12 -2.46 -9.60
CA GLU A 47 -12.49 -3.78 -9.46
C GLU A 47 -11.19 -3.92 -10.27
N ASN A 48 -11.08 -3.20 -11.37
CA ASN A 48 -9.91 -3.24 -12.23
C ASN A 48 -8.76 -2.30 -11.79
N ALA A 49 -8.94 -1.55 -10.70
CA ALA A 49 -7.95 -0.62 -10.20
C ALA A 49 -6.62 -1.33 -9.87
N PRO A 50 -5.46 -0.72 -10.17
CA PRO A 50 -4.17 -1.32 -9.85
C PRO A 50 -3.98 -1.66 -8.38
N VAL A 51 -4.50 -0.82 -7.48
CA VAL A 51 -4.42 -1.03 -6.02
C VAL A 51 -5.23 -2.25 -5.58
N GLU A 52 -6.43 -2.46 -6.14
CA GLU A 52 -7.32 -3.58 -5.83
C GLU A 52 -6.65 -4.91 -6.18
N LYS A 53 -6.18 -5.03 -7.43
CA LYS A 53 -5.51 -6.26 -7.92
C LYS A 53 -4.25 -6.59 -7.15
N ARG A 54 -3.50 -5.57 -6.70
CA ARG A 54 -2.20 -5.75 -6.07
C ARG A 54 -2.30 -6.08 -4.59
N PHE A 55 -3.20 -5.42 -3.87
CA PHE A 55 -3.21 -5.47 -2.41
C PHE A 55 -4.45 -6.13 -1.82
N ARG A 56 -5.66 -6.00 -2.40
CA ARG A 56 -6.91 -6.44 -1.74
C ARG A 56 -7.06 -7.96 -1.63
N PHE A 57 -6.54 -8.71 -2.59
CA PHE A 57 -6.61 -10.18 -2.61
C PHE A 57 -5.24 -10.85 -2.57
N SER A 58 -4.20 -10.10 -2.16
CA SER A 58 -2.88 -10.65 -1.98
C SER A 58 -2.86 -11.68 -0.83
N ASN A 59 -2.17 -12.80 -1.07
CA ASN A 59 -1.85 -13.84 -0.09
C ASN A 59 -0.39 -13.77 0.36
N ASN A 60 0.31 -12.66 0.06
CA ASN A 60 1.70 -12.49 0.44
C ASN A 60 1.81 -12.24 1.95
N GLU A 61 2.57 -13.09 2.65
CA GLU A 61 2.80 -12.99 4.11
C GLU A 61 3.47 -11.67 4.53
N ALA A 62 4.18 -11.00 3.62
CA ALA A 62 4.77 -9.69 3.88
C ALA A 62 3.75 -8.54 3.84
N ILE A 63 2.50 -8.80 3.47
CA ILE A 63 1.43 -7.79 3.37
C ILE A 63 0.44 -8.01 4.50
N LYS A 64 0.37 -7.03 5.39
CA LYS A 64 -0.72 -6.93 6.39
C LYS A 64 -1.85 -6.10 5.79
N ARG A 65 -3.09 -6.60 5.92
CA ARG A 65 -4.28 -5.96 5.36
C ARG A 65 -5.39 -5.95 6.40
N VAL A 66 -6.10 -4.84 6.47
CA VAL A 66 -7.26 -4.65 7.34
C VAL A 66 -8.33 -3.96 6.51
N GLU A 67 -9.55 -4.49 6.54
CA GLU A 67 -10.74 -3.80 6.04
C GLU A 67 -11.38 -3.07 7.21
N ILE A 68 -11.69 -1.79 7.03
CA ILE A 68 -12.25 -0.92 8.07
C ILE A 68 -13.48 -0.25 7.48
N ASN A 69 -14.58 -0.26 8.22
CA ASN A 69 -15.83 0.38 7.85
C ASN A 69 -16.28 1.38 8.93
N TRP A 70 -17.31 2.17 8.65
CA TRP A 70 -17.90 3.12 9.61
C TRP A 70 -18.36 2.44 10.90
N SER A 71 -18.78 1.17 10.85
CA SER A 71 -19.22 0.40 12.02
C SER A 71 -18.08 0.02 12.96
N ASP A 72 -16.84 0.01 12.47
CA ASP A 72 -15.64 -0.23 13.28
C ASP A 72 -15.18 1.06 13.98
N ASN A 73 -15.80 2.19 13.67
CA ASN A 73 -15.56 3.45 14.34
C ASN A 73 -16.35 3.49 15.66
N PRO A 74 -15.68 3.48 16.83
CA PRO A 74 -16.35 3.39 18.13
C PRO A 74 -17.01 4.70 18.59
N ILE A 75 -16.91 5.76 17.78
CA ILE A 75 -17.37 7.13 18.07
C ILE A 75 -18.51 7.54 17.14
#